data_AF-A0A4Q2YL02-F1
#
_entry.id   AF-A0A4Q2YL02-F1
#
_cell.length_a   1.000
_cell.length_b   1.000
_cell.length_c   1.000
_cell.angle_alpha   90.00
_cell.angle_beta   90.00
_cell.angle_gamma   90.00
#
_symmetry.space_group_name_H-M   'P 1'
#
loop_
_entity.id
_entity.type
_entity.pdbx_description
1 polymer ?
#
loop_
_entity_poly.entity_id
_entity_poly.type
_entity_poly.pdbx_seq_one_letter_code
_entity_poly.pdbx_strand_id
1 'polypeptide(L)'
;MKTPPASSWFIGMFLAAASGMTLAQNLPAPEQGTQIGWATEAFATNYMADGVTTFEEASESIRFELGTFSPGFDPTTATPDQWVANWIVLQGADYDLVDQQVIQTATLSSNHSPFTQNTQAYIWGYTSKNVDPTSQWLLVAAPSWKWPSANSPLPTTFSMSDAKPQDAIMGSVNPENEAYHMQFEYVAIPEPSAAVLACAASVGLLLRRRR
;
A
#
# COMPACT_ATOMS: atom_id res chain seq x y z
N MET A 1 4.63 97.79 17.82
CA MET A 1 3.67 98.41 16.88
C MET A 1 2.50 97.46 16.68
N LYS A 2 1.28 98.01 16.71
CA LYS A 2 -0.03 97.35 16.54
C LYS A 2 -0.31 97.04 15.05
N THR A 3 -0.90 95.85 14.81
CA THR A 3 -1.88 95.44 13.76
C THR A 3 -1.49 95.51 12.27
N PRO A 4 -2.19 94.82 11.33
CA PRO A 4 -3.32 93.86 11.44
C PRO A 4 -3.19 92.55 10.60
N PRO A 5 -4.24 91.67 10.61
CA PRO A 5 -4.28 90.32 10.02
C PRO A 5 -5.11 90.22 8.71
N ALA A 6 -5.04 89.07 8.02
CA ALA A 6 -6.07 88.50 7.12
C ALA A 6 -5.70 87.04 6.80
N SER A 7 -6.29 86.04 7.47
CA SER A 7 -7.53 85.32 7.09
C SER A 7 -7.44 84.52 5.78
N SER A 8 -7.43 83.19 5.87
CA SER A 8 -8.25 82.29 5.04
C SER A 8 -8.33 80.89 5.66
N TRP A 9 -9.42 80.71 6.41
CA TRP A 9 -10.34 79.57 6.57
C TRP A 9 -9.93 78.12 6.24
N PHE A 10 -10.34 77.26 7.17
CA PHE A 10 -10.31 75.80 7.31
C PHE A 10 -10.82 74.97 6.10
N ILE A 11 -10.34 73.72 5.98
CA ILE A 11 -11.02 72.44 6.35
C ILE A 11 -10.23 71.26 5.73
N GLY A 12 -9.97 70.22 6.52
CA GLY A 12 -9.65 68.88 5.98
C GLY A 12 -8.70 68.04 6.83
N MET A 13 -9.20 67.44 7.91
CA MET A 13 -8.60 66.23 8.52
C MET A 13 -8.48 65.12 7.46
N PHE A 14 -7.42 64.30 7.50
CA PHE A 14 -7.53 62.86 7.77
C PHE A 14 -6.13 62.23 7.93
N LEU A 15 -5.97 61.49 9.03
CA LEU A 15 -4.92 60.48 9.22
C LEU A 15 -5.00 59.45 8.09
N ALA A 16 -3.85 59.07 7.54
CA ALA A 16 -3.70 57.78 6.85
C ALA A 16 -2.58 57.00 7.53
N ALA A 17 -2.99 56.02 8.33
CA ALA A 17 -2.16 54.94 8.82
C ALA A 17 -2.23 53.77 7.83
N ALA A 18 -1.17 52.93 7.90
CA ALA A 18 -1.05 51.57 7.39
C ALA A 18 -0.85 51.38 5.87
N SER A 19 0.26 50.72 5.53
CA SER A 19 0.28 49.50 4.70
C SER A 19 1.72 48.98 4.56
N GLY A 20 2.24 48.35 5.62
CA GLY A 20 3.36 47.42 5.48
C GLY A 20 2.77 46.05 5.14
N MET A 21 2.68 45.72 3.85
CA MET A 21 2.22 44.40 3.41
C MET A 21 3.32 43.37 3.68
N THR A 22 3.07 42.53 4.68
CA THR A 22 3.76 41.27 4.93
C THR A 22 3.52 40.32 3.76
N LEU A 23 4.58 40.00 3.01
CA LEU A 23 4.61 38.83 2.13
C LEU A 23 4.73 37.58 3.01
N ALA A 24 3.63 37.17 3.64
CA ALA A 24 3.52 35.83 4.17
C ALA A 24 3.51 34.88 2.97
N GLN A 25 4.60 34.13 2.80
CA GLN A 25 4.64 33.02 1.87
C GLN A 25 3.50 32.08 2.24
N ASN A 26 2.55 31.89 1.32
CA ASN A 26 1.49 30.90 1.42
C ASN A 26 2.13 29.51 1.27
N LEU A 27 2.83 29.07 2.32
CA LEU A 27 3.21 27.67 2.44
C LEU A 27 1.89 26.89 2.53
N PRO A 28 1.68 25.86 1.68
CA PRO A 28 0.53 24.99 1.86
C PRO A 28 0.53 24.50 3.31
N ALA A 29 -0.65 24.46 3.93
CA ALA A 29 -0.79 23.85 5.25
C ALA A 29 -0.13 22.46 5.20
N PRO A 30 0.64 22.06 6.23
CA PRO A 30 1.22 20.71 6.23
C PRO A 30 0.09 19.71 5.97
N GLU A 31 0.32 18.77 5.04
CA GLU A 31 -0.62 17.67 4.87
C GLU A 31 -0.89 17.07 6.24
N GLN A 32 -2.16 17.10 6.64
CA GLN A 32 -2.55 16.51 7.92
C GLN A 32 -2.45 15.00 7.77
N GLY A 33 -1.47 14.42 8.44
CA GLY A 33 -1.26 12.99 8.47
C GLY A 33 0.22 12.63 8.66
N THR A 34 0.46 11.39 9.03
CA THR A 34 1.81 10.84 9.13
C THR A 34 2.20 10.23 7.80
N GLN A 35 3.40 10.60 7.33
CA GLN A 35 3.98 10.03 6.12
C GLN A 35 4.59 8.65 6.41
N ILE A 36 4.32 7.71 5.52
CA ILE A 36 4.81 6.34 5.57
C ILE A 36 5.57 6.09 4.27
N GLY A 37 6.89 6.07 4.33
CA GLY A 37 7.71 5.57 3.23
C GLY A 37 7.55 4.06 3.13
N TRP A 38 7.33 3.51 1.95
CA TRP A 38 7.31 2.07 1.76
C TRP A 38 7.98 1.69 0.44
N ALA A 39 8.70 0.58 0.48
CA ALA A 39 9.55 0.21 -0.64
C ALA A 39 9.85 -1.29 -0.74
N THR A 40 10.16 -1.72 -1.95
CA THR A 40 10.92 -2.95 -2.22
C THR A 40 12.43 -2.62 -2.21
N GLU A 41 13.29 -3.64 -2.18
CA GLU A 41 14.72 -3.41 -2.43
C GLU A 41 14.95 -3.00 -3.88
N ALA A 42 15.82 -2.02 -4.09
CA ALA A 42 16.15 -1.48 -5.40
C ALA A 42 17.20 -2.35 -6.11
N PHE A 43 17.08 -2.52 -7.43
CA PHE A 43 18.02 -3.30 -8.25
C PHE A 43 18.21 -4.76 -7.79
N ALA A 44 17.23 -5.29 -7.06
CA ALA A 44 17.24 -6.65 -6.60
C ALA A 44 16.62 -7.58 -7.65
N THR A 45 17.20 -8.75 -7.86
CA THR A 45 16.60 -9.78 -8.71
C THR A 45 15.33 -10.30 -8.05
N ASN A 46 14.20 -10.26 -8.76
CA ASN A 46 12.92 -10.79 -8.31
C ASN A 46 12.37 -11.78 -9.33
N TYR A 47 11.83 -12.90 -8.86
CA TYR A 47 11.32 -13.97 -9.69
C TYR A 47 9.81 -14.07 -9.71
N MET A 48 9.27 -14.45 -10.87
CA MET A 48 7.91 -14.95 -10.99
C MET A 48 7.76 -16.28 -10.23
N ALA A 49 6.54 -16.80 -10.17
CA ALA A 49 6.22 -17.99 -9.40
C ALA A 49 6.90 -19.28 -9.89
N ASP A 50 7.44 -19.29 -11.10
CA ASP A 50 8.24 -20.41 -11.60
C ASP A 50 9.66 -20.48 -11.01
N GLY A 51 10.10 -19.42 -10.30
CA GLY A 51 11.43 -19.32 -9.69
C GLY A 51 12.57 -19.20 -10.71
N VAL A 52 12.27 -18.91 -11.96
CA VAL A 52 13.24 -18.84 -13.07
C VAL A 52 13.11 -17.54 -13.83
N THR A 53 11.89 -17.18 -14.23
CA THR A 53 11.62 -15.97 -15.01
C THR A 53 11.69 -14.76 -14.09
N THR A 54 12.49 -13.75 -14.41
CA THR A 54 12.51 -12.52 -13.60
C THR A 54 11.29 -11.64 -13.88
N PHE A 55 11.01 -10.67 -13.01
CA PHE A 55 9.93 -9.69 -13.25
C PHE A 55 10.12 -8.94 -14.58
N GLU A 56 11.36 -8.56 -14.89
CA GLU A 56 11.73 -7.85 -16.12
C GLU A 56 11.54 -8.73 -17.36
N GLU A 57 11.97 -10.00 -17.28
CA GLU A 57 11.80 -10.96 -18.37
C GLU A 57 10.34 -11.31 -18.63
N ALA A 58 9.52 -11.42 -17.59
CA ALA A 58 8.09 -11.68 -17.72
C ALA A 58 7.38 -10.55 -18.48
N SER A 59 7.86 -9.31 -18.32
CA SER A 59 7.27 -8.11 -18.94
C SER A 59 5.76 -7.98 -18.65
N GLU A 60 5.32 -8.49 -17.50
CA GLU A 60 3.95 -8.39 -17.00
C GLU A 60 3.78 -7.14 -16.14
N SER A 61 2.55 -6.63 -16.06
CA SER A 61 2.23 -5.55 -15.12
C SER A 61 2.20 -6.10 -13.71
N ILE A 62 3.11 -5.64 -12.86
CA ILE A 62 3.17 -6.04 -11.45
C ILE A 62 2.76 -4.84 -10.60
N ARG A 63 1.83 -5.06 -9.68
CA ARG A 63 1.32 -4.02 -8.78
C ARG A 63 1.56 -4.40 -7.33
N PHE A 64 1.96 -3.41 -6.55
CA PHE A 64 2.11 -3.52 -5.10
C PHE A 64 1.15 -2.60 -4.38
N GLU A 65 0.65 -3.06 -3.23
CA GLU A 65 -0.21 -2.28 -2.36
C GLU A 65 0.25 -2.36 -0.92
N LEU A 66 0.31 -1.19 -0.27
CA LEU A 66 0.41 -1.06 1.16
C LEU A 66 -1.01 -1.04 1.75
N GLY A 67 -1.29 -1.94 2.69
CA GLY A 67 -2.63 -2.07 3.23
C GLY A 67 -2.72 -2.96 4.48
N THR A 68 -3.96 -3.27 4.83
CA THR A 68 -4.32 -4.11 5.97
C THR A 68 -5.53 -4.96 5.62
N PHE A 69 -5.85 -5.95 6.45
CA PHE A 69 -7.10 -6.69 6.35
C PHE A 69 -8.16 -6.13 7.30
N SER A 70 -9.42 -6.45 7.02
CA SER A 70 -10.55 -6.19 7.92
C SER A 70 -10.25 -6.66 9.36
N PRO A 71 -10.66 -5.91 10.41
CA PRO A 71 -10.42 -6.30 11.79
C PRO A 71 -10.92 -7.71 12.10
N GLY A 72 -10.08 -8.52 12.76
CA GLY A 72 -10.38 -9.90 13.11
C GLY A 72 -10.14 -10.93 11.99
N PHE A 73 -9.72 -10.49 10.81
CA PHE A 73 -9.29 -11.37 9.73
C PHE A 73 -7.87 -11.90 9.98
N ASP A 74 -7.68 -13.21 9.82
CA ASP A 74 -6.37 -13.85 9.89
C ASP A 74 -5.93 -14.29 8.47
N PRO A 75 -4.98 -13.58 7.83
CA PRO A 75 -4.54 -13.95 6.50
C PRO A 75 -3.79 -15.29 6.46
N THR A 76 -3.22 -15.76 7.56
CA THR A 76 -2.40 -16.99 7.57
C THR A 76 -3.20 -18.27 7.41
N THR A 77 -4.51 -18.22 7.67
CA THR A 77 -5.43 -19.36 7.58
C THR A 77 -6.51 -19.18 6.52
N ALA A 78 -6.57 -18.00 5.89
CA ALA A 78 -7.59 -17.66 4.91
C ALA A 78 -7.20 -18.06 3.48
N THR A 79 -8.22 -18.26 2.63
CA THR A 79 -8.01 -18.54 1.20
C THR A 79 -7.72 -17.26 0.40
N PRO A 80 -7.13 -17.38 -0.80
CA PRO A 80 -6.93 -16.25 -1.70
C PRO A 80 -8.17 -15.40 -1.98
N ASP A 81 -9.34 -16.02 -2.21
CA ASP A 81 -10.61 -15.30 -2.40
C ASP A 81 -11.00 -14.46 -1.18
N GLN A 82 -10.76 -15.01 0.02
CA GLN A 82 -11.04 -14.31 1.27
C GLN A 82 -10.09 -13.14 1.48
N TRP A 83 -8.84 -13.24 1.03
CA TRP A 83 -7.90 -12.12 1.05
C TRP A 83 -8.41 -10.96 0.19
N VAL A 84 -8.77 -11.24 -1.07
CA VAL A 84 -9.32 -10.22 -1.99
C VAL A 84 -10.54 -9.51 -1.38
N ALA A 85 -11.43 -10.27 -0.73
CA ALA A 85 -12.64 -9.72 -0.11
C ALA A 85 -12.41 -8.91 1.16
N ASN A 86 -11.29 -9.12 1.88
CA ASN A 86 -11.01 -8.47 3.17
C ASN A 86 -9.86 -7.48 3.12
N TRP A 87 -9.16 -7.35 2.00
CA TRP A 87 -8.04 -6.45 1.84
C TRP A 87 -8.49 -4.99 1.69
N ILE A 88 -7.83 -4.10 2.44
CA ILE A 88 -8.12 -2.67 2.45
C ILE A 88 -6.82 -1.92 2.17
N VAL A 89 -6.84 -1.19 1.05
CA VAL A 89 -5.69 -0.49 0.50
C VAL A 89 -5.53 0.88 1.17
N LEU A 90 -4.31 1.21 1.61
CA LEU A 90 -3.94 2.60 1.91
C LEU A 90 -3.40 3.28 0.65
N GLN A 91 -2.47 2.64 -0.04
CA GLN A 91 -1.89 3.12 -1.29
C GLN A 91 -1.46 1.93 -2.16
N GLY A 92 -1.42 2.11 -3.48
CA GLY A 92 -0.80 1.15 -4.39
C GLY A 92 -0.02 1.83 -5.50
N ALA A 93 0.98 1.12 -6.01
CA ALA A 93 1.87 1.57 -7.07
C ALA A 93 2.28 0.39 -7.95
N ASP A 94 2.61 0.69 -9.19
CA ASP A 94 3.13 -0.29 -10.13
C ASP A 94 4.64 -0.44 -9.92
N TYR A 95 5.14 -1.65 -10.12
CA TYR A 95 6.57 -1.94 -10.04
C TYR A 95 7.29 -1.33 -11.23
N ASP A 96 8.36 -0.59 -10.98
CA ASP A 96 9.21 -0.04 -12.03
C ASP A 96 10.16 -1.13 -12.53
N LEU A 97 9.94 -1.61 -13.76
CA LEU A 97 10.78 -2.63 -14.38
C LEU A 97 12.15 -2.11 -14.84
N VAL A 98 12.34 -0.78 -14.94
CA VAL A 98 13.62 -0.16 -15.32
C VAL A 98 14.50 0.00 -14.08
N ASP A 99 13.93 0.57 -13.02
CA ASP A 99 14.65 0.81 -11.75
C ASP A 99 14.56 -0.39 -10.79
N GLN A 100 13.79 -1.42 -11.14
CA GLN A 100 13.59 -2.66 -10.39
C GLN A 100 13.10 -2.43 -8.96
N GLN A 101 12.11 -1.56 -8.80
CA GLN A 101 11.66 -1.15 -7.48
C GLN A 101 10.24 -0.60 -7.43
N VAL A 102 9.69 -0.61 -6.21
CA VAL A 102 8.66 0.34 -5.78
C VAL A 102 9.25 1.18 -4.66
N ILE A 103 9.22 2.50 -4.78
CA ILE A 103 9.52 3.44 -3.69
C ILE A 103 8.41 4.49 -3.68
N GLN A 104 7.66 4.53 -2.59
CA GLN A 104 6.48 5.39 -2.47
C GLN A 104 6.38 6.00 -1.07
N THR A 105 5.56 7.05 -0.97
CA THR A 105 5.17 7.64 0.31
C THR A 105 3.65 7.70 0.38
N ALA A 106 3.09 7.05 1.39
CA ALA A 106 1.67 7.07 1.72
C ALA A 106 1.40 8.05 2.87
N THR A 107 0.23 8.67 2.88
CA THR A 107 -0.19 9.56 3.97
C THR A 107 -1.30 8.91 4.79
N LEU A 108 -1.04 8.68 6.08
CA LEU A 108 -2.04 8.20 7.03
C LEU A 108 -2.69 9.40 7.73
N SER A 109 -3.89 9.77 7.29
CA SER A 109 -4.63 10.94 7.77
C SER A 109 -5.42 10.72 9.07
N SER A 110 -5.74 9.47 9.41
CA SER A 110 -6.39 9.12 10.69
C SER A 110 -6.09 7.68 11.08
N ASN A 111 -6.22 7.35 12.38
CA ASN A 111 -6.15 5.97 12.88
C ASN A 111 -7.54 5.32 13.07
N HIS A 112 -8.54 5.75 12.33
CA HIS A 112 -9.83 5.05 12.33
C HIS A 112 -9.67 3.65 11.73
N SER A 113 -10.54 2.73 12.14
CA SER A 113 -10.62 1.40 11.51
C SER A 113 -10.73 1.55 9.98
N PRO A 114 -9.93 0.80 9.20
CA PRO A 114 -9.12 -0.35 9.62
C PRO A 114 -7.66 -0.04 10.00
N PHE A 115 -7.18 1.19 9.82
CA PHE A 115 -5.78 1.60 10.03
C PHE A 115 -5.50 2.02 11.48
N THR A 116 -5.86 1.14 12.40
CA THR A 116 -5.71 1.40 13.84
C THR A 116 -4.24 1.40 14.23
N GLN A 117 -3.82 2.39 15.02
CA GLN A 117 -2.44 2.48 15.50
C GLN A 117 -1.97 1.16 16.15
N ASN A 118 -0.71 0.80 15.91
CA ASN A 118 -0.06 -0.41 16.44
C ASN A 118 -0.64 -1.74 15.93
N THR A 119 -1.53 -1.73 14.93
CA THR A 119 -1.96 -2.96 14.23
C THR A 119 -1.06 -3.25 13.03
N GLN A 120 -1.08 -4.50 12.56
CA GLN A 120 -0.19 -4.97 11.51
C GLN A 120 -0.47 -4.28 10.17
N ALA A 121 0.60 -3.87 9.48
CA ALA A 121 0.56 -3.48 8.09
C ALA A 121 1.17 -4.59 7.20
N TYR A 122 0.77 -4.62 5.94
CA TYR A 122 1.19 -5.61 4.97
C TYR A 122 1.50 -4.94 3.64
N ILE A 123 2.37 -5.58 2.86
CA ILE A 123 2.57 -5.24 1.46
C ILE A 123 2.15 -6.44 0.62
N TRP A 124 1.25 -6.22 -0.33
CA TRP A 124 0.76 -7.25 -1.26
C TRP A 124 1.18 -6.91 -2.69
N GLY A 125 2.04 -7.76 -3.27
CA GLY A 125 2.39 -7.76 -4.68
C GLY A 125 1.55 -8.76 -5.48
N TYR A 126 1.11 -8.39 -6.67
CA TYR A 126 0.32 -9.27 -7.53
C TYR A 126 0.42 -8.89 -9.02
N THR A 127 0.23 -9.88 -9.90
CA THR A 127 0.00 -9.66 -11.34
C THR A 127 -1.48 -9.36 -11.65
N SER A 128 -2.38 -10.02 -10.91
CA SER A 128 -3.85 -9.86 -11.02
C SER A 128 -4.47 -10.23 -9.68
N LYS A 129 -5.54 -9.55 -9.26
CA LYS A 129 -6.33 -9.94 -8.07
C LYS A 129 -7.41 -10.99 -8.34
N ASN A 130 -7.59 -11.40 -9.58
CA ASN A 130 -8.46 -12.53 -9.87
C ASN A 130 -7.82 -13.80 -9.29
N VAL A 131 -8.65 -14.68 -8.73
CA VAL A 131 -8.17 -15.96 -8.22
C VAL A 131 -8.26 -16.97 -9.36
N ASP A 132 -7.17 -17.10 -10.09
CA ASP A 132 -7.02 -18.03 -11.20
C ASP A 132 -5.59 -18.63 -11.22
N PRO A 133 -5.36 -19.74 -11.95
CA PRO A 133 -4.07 -20.45 -11.91
C PRO A 133 -2.93 -19.67 -12.59
N THR A 134 -3.23 -18.56 -13.27
CA THR A 134 -2.24 -17.68 -13.90
C THR A 134 -1.87 -16.50 -13.02
N SER A 135 -2.66 -16.24 -11.98
CA SER A 135 -2.43 -15.14 -11.04
C SER A 135 -1.35 -15.53 -10.06
N GLN A 136 -0.46 -14.58 -9.80
CA GLN A 136 0.76 -14.79 -9.03
C GLN A 136 0.88 -13.69 -7.98
N TRP A 137 1.00 -14.08 -6.72
CA TRP A 137 0.96 -13.17 -5.58
C TRP A 137 2.17 -13.32 -4.67
N LEU A 138 2.42 -12.25 -3.92
CA LEU A 138 3.35 -12.17 -2.80
C LEU A 138 2.68 -11.35 -1.69
N LEU A 139 2.46 -11.94 -0.53
CA LEU A 139 1.97 -11.20 0.64
C LEU A 139 3.01 -11.26 1.74
N VAL A 140 3.49 -10.09 2.14
CA VAL A 140 4.56 -9.98 3.13
C VAL A 140 4.10 -9.11 4.29
N ALA A 141 4.48 -9.53 5.48
CA ALA A 141 4.50 -8.71 6.68
C ALA A 141 5.94 -8.54 7.17
N ALA A 142 6.16 -7.63 8.11
CA ALA A 142 7.29 -7.71 9.01
C ALA A 142 6.81 -7.37 10.43
N PRO A 143 7.42 -7.95 11.48
CA PRO A 143 7.01 -7.68 12.86
C PRO A 143 7.07 -6.18 13.24
N SER A 144 7.99 -5.43 12.62
CA SER A 144 8.16 -3.99 12.82
C SER A 144 7.10 -3.13 12.11
N TRP A 145 6.41 -3.66 11.11
CA TRP A 145 5.44 -2.89 10.32
C TRP A 145 4.12 -2.76 11.06
N LYS A 146 4.05 -1.72 11.88
CA LYS A 146 2.85 -1.34 12.63
C LYS A 146 2.39 0.03 12.21
N TRP A 147 1.08 0.21 12.04
CA TRP A 147 0.52 1.52 11.69
C TRP A 147 0.91 2.57 12.74
N PRO A 148 1.55 3.69 12.34
CA PRO A 148 1.95 4.73 13.26
C PRO A 148 0.73 5.50 13.77
N SER A 149 0.93 6.38 14.75
CA SER A 149 -0.07 7.43 15.01
C SER A 149 -0.17 8.32 13.77
N ALA A 150 -1.39 8.64 13.32
CA ALA A 150 -1.66 9.54 12.20
C ALA A 150 -1.25 11.00 12.48
N ASN A 151 -0.94 11.32 13.74
CA ASN A 151 -0.41 12.62 14.17
C ASN A 151 1.06 12.53 14.57
N SER A 152 1.76 11.45 14.21
CA SER A 152 3.20 11.33 14.47
C SER A 152 3.94 12.44 13.73
N PRO A 153 4.80 13.21 14.43
CA PRO A 153 5.64 14.22 13.79
C PRO A 153 6.81 13.60 13.01
N LEU A 154 7.06 12.30 13.19
CA LEU A 154 8.13 11.58 12.51
C LEU A 154 7.54 10.65 11.44
N PRO A 155 8.19 10.58 10.25
CA PRO A 155 7.83 9.60 9.24
C PRO A 155 8.12 8.18 9.74
N THR A 156 7.38 7.22 9.20
CA THR A 156 7.60 5.78 9.40
C THR A 156 8.03 5.15 8.08
N THR A 157 8.78 4.06 8.12
CA THR A 157 9.22 3.33 6.92
C THR A 157 8.86 1.86 7.01
N PHE A 158 8.32 1.30 5.93
CA PHE A 158 8.11 -0.14 5.74
C PHE A 158 8.91 -0.60 4.52
N SER A 159 10.07 -1.19 4.75
CA SER A 159 10.94 -1.68 3.67
C SER A 159 10.89 -3.19 3.61
N MET A 160 10.74 -3.79 2.42
CA MET A 160 10.83 -5.25 2.26
C MET A 160 12.14 -5.85 2.80
N SER A 161 13.22 -5.06 2.88
CA SER A 161 14.48 -5.48 3.53
C SER A 161 14.34 -5.78 5.03
N ASP A 162 13.27 -5.29 5.69
CA ASP A 162 12.98 -5.58 7.10
C ASP A 162 12.32 -6.96 7.28
N ALA A 163 11.74 -7.52 6.21
CA ALA A 163 11.05 -8.79 6.23
C ALA A 163 12.02 -9.97 6.08
N LYS A 164 11.73 -11.04 6.81
CA LYS A 164 12.49 -12.30 6.77
C LYS A 164 11.69 -13.38 6.04
N PRO A 165 12.30 -14.51 5.67
CA PRO A 165 11.60 -15.58 4.95
C PRO A 165 10.30 -16.04 5.61
N GLN A 166 10.27 -16.16 6.93
CA GLN A 166 9.07 -16.58 7.68
C GLN A 166 7.97 -15.51 7.78
N ASP A 167 8.25 -14.28 7.38
CA ASP A 167 7.27 -13.18 7.44
C ASP A 167 6.48 -13.04 6.12
N ALA A 168 6.90 -13.78 5.06
CA ALA A 168 6.09 -13.98 3.87
C ALA A 168 4.96 -15.00 4.16
N ILE A 169 3.73 -14.60 3.89
CA ILE A 169 2.53 -15.45 4.05
C ILE A 169 2.26 -16.23 2.77
N MET A 170 2.61 -15.65 1.62
CA MET A 170 2.54 -16.27 0.29
C MET A 170 3.70 -15.75 -0.55
N GLY A 171 4.30 -16.61 -1.37
CA GLY A 171 5.57 -16.31 -2.04
C GLY A 171 6.76 -16.36 -1.07
N SER A 172 7.87 -15.75 -1.45
CA SER A 172 9.06 -15.66 -0.59
C SER A 172 9.72 -14.29 -0.64
N VAL A 173 10.42 -13.95 0.45
CA VAL A 173 11.20 -12.72 0.59
C VAL A 173 12.50 -13.00 1.35
N ASN A 174 13.60 -12.37 0.95
CA ASN A 174 14.92 -12.49 1.56
C ASN A 174 15.37 -13.93 1.92
N PRO A 175 15.23 -14.92 1.02
CA PRO A 175 15.59 -16.30 1.33
C PRO A 175 17.09 -16.46 1.63
N GLU A 176 17.40 -17.28 2.63
CA GLU A 176 18.79 -17.54 3.02
C GLU A 176 19.53 -18.31 1.91
N ASN A 177 20.71 -17.80 1.52
CA ASN A 177 21.61 -18.38 0.51
C ASN A 177 21.08 -18.37 -0.93
N GLU A 178 20.04 -17.59 -1.20
CA GLU A 178 19.49 -17.42 -2.55
C GLU A 178 19.95 -16.09 -3.17
N ALA A 179 19.95 -16.01 -4.50
CA ALA A 179 20.42 -14.84 -5.25
C ALA A 179 19.31 -13.81 -5.56
N TYR A 180 18.09 -14.02 -5.07
CA TYR A 180 16.92 -13.20 -5.34
C TYR A 180 16.32 -12.66 -4.06
N HIS A 181 15.58 -11.56 -4.18
CA HIS A 181 15.01 -10.85 -3.03
C HIS A 181 13.52 -11.17 -2.83
N MET A 182 12.74 -11.27 -3.91
CA MET A 182 11.33 -11.68 -3.85
C MET A 182 11.03 -12.75 -4.89
N GLN A 183 10.12 -13.65 -4.56
CA GLN A 183 9.52 -14.56 -5.52
C GLN A 183 8.01 -14.66 -5.31
N PHE A 184 7.25 -14.57 -6.40
CA PHE A 184 5.80 -14.79 -6.35
C PHE A 184 5.45 -16.27 -6.16
N GLU A 185 4.19 -16.55 -5.86
CA GLU A 185 3.64 -17.90 -5.84
C GLU A 185 2.34 -17.94 -6.66
N TYR A 186 2.08 -19.05 -7.34
CA TYR A 186 0.83 -19.23 -8.07
C TYR A 186 -0.34 -19.31 -7.09
N VAL A 187 -1.42 -18.60 -7.42
CA VAL A 187 -2.67 -18.70 -6.67
C VAL A 187 -3.31 -20.06 -6.97
N ALA A 188 -3.22 -20.99 -6.03
CA ALA A 188 -3.90 -22.27 -6.15
C ALA A 188 -5.42 -22.06 -6.05
N ILE A 189 -6.17 -22.52 -7.06
CA ILE A 189 -7.62 -22.71 -6.91
C ILE A 189 -7.80 -23.95 -6.03
N PRO A 190 -8.62 -23.90 -4.96
CA PRO A 190 -8.99 -25.11 -4.25
C PRO A 190 -9.60 -26.10 -5.26
N GLU A 191 -8.89 -27.20 -5.55
CA GLU A 191 -9.45 -28.25 -6.39
C GLU A 191 -10.83 -28.63 -5.81
N PRO A 192 -11.87 -28.86 -6.65
CA PRO A 192 -13.14 -29.34 -6.14
C PRO A 192 -12.85 -30.59 -5.33
N SER A 193 -13.14 -30.53 -4.02
CA SER A 193 -12.74 -31.57 -3.08
C SER A 193 -13.03 -32.95 -3.66
N ALA A 194 -12.16 -33.93 -3.42
CA ALA A 194 -12.31 -35.28 -3.96
C ALA A 194 -13.72 -35.87 -3.68
N ALA A 195 -14.42 -35.39 -2.65
CA ALA A 195 -15.83 -35.68 -2.38
C ALA A 195 -16.79 -35.22 -3.48
N VAL A 196 -16.63 -34.01 -4.04
CA VAL A 196 -17.43 -33.50 -5.16
C VAL A 196 -17.19 -34.32 -6.43
N LEU A 197 -15.92 -34.64 -6.72
CA LEU A 197 -15.56 -35.52 -7.83
C LEU A 197 -16.10 -36.94 -7.65
N ALA A 198 -16.02 -37.50 -6.44
CA ALA A 198 -16.59 -38.80 -6.11
C ALA A 198 -18.12 -38.81 -6.24
N CYS A 199 -18.81 -37.76 -5.78
CA CYS A 199 -20.26 -37.62 -5.95
C CYS A 199 -20.67 -37.52 -7.43
N ALA A 200 -19.95 -36.74 -8.24
CA ALA A 200 -20.21 -36.64 -9.68
C ALA A 200 -19.99 -37.98 -10.40
N ALA A 201 -18.91 -38.70 -10.07
CA ALA A 201 -18.64 -40.04 -10.59
C ALA A 201 -19.70 -41.07 -10.17
N SER A 202 -20.18 -40.99 -8.93
CA SER A 202 -21.25 -41.84 -8.39
C SER A 202 -22.56 -41.65 -9.14
N VAL A 203 -22.95 -40.39 -9.39
CA VAL A 203 -24.14 -40.05 -10.16
C VAL A 203 -24.01 -40.55 -11.61
N GLY A 204 -22.84 -40.38 -12.24
CA GLY A 204 -22.57 -40.91 -13.58
C GLY A 204 -22.69 -42.44 -13.68
N LEU A 205 -22.18 -43.17 -12.68
CA LEU A 205 -22.30 -44.63 -12.61
C LEU A 205 -23.76 -45.09 -12.40
N LEU A 206 -24.53 -44.38 -11.58
CA LEU A 206 -25.95 -44.68 -11.35
C LEU A 206 -26.81 -44.43 -12.61
N LEU A 207 -26.50 -43.38 -13.38
CA LEU A 207 -27.19 -43.09 -14.64
C LEU A 207 -26.82 -44.07 -15.76
N ARG A 208 -25.58 -44.59 -15.78
CA ARG A 208 -25.14 -45.62 -16.74
C ARG A 208 -25.83 -46.97 -16.54
N ARG A 209 -26.22 -47.32 -15.31
CA ARG A 209 -26.92 -48.59 -15.00
C ARG A 209 -28.41 -48.60 -15.38
N ARG A 210 -28.98 -47.47 -15.78
CA ARG A 210 -30.40 -47.33 -16.15
C ARG A 210 -30.66 -47.29 -17.66
N ARG A 211 -29.63 -47.50 -18.49
CA ARG A 211 -29.73 -47.74 -19.93
C ARG A 211 -29.31 -49.18 -20.22
#